data_AF-A0A6L3ZXJ4-F1
#
_entry.id   AF-A0A6L3ZXJ4-F1
#
_cell.length_a   1.000
_cell.length_b   1.000
_cell.length_c   1.000
_cell.angle_alpha   90.00
_cell.angle_beta   90.00
_cell.angle_gamma   90.00
#
_symmetry.space_group_name_H-M   'P 1'
#
loop_
_entity.id
_entity.type
_entity.pdbx_description
1 polymer ?
#
loop_
_entity_poly.entity_id
_entity_poly.type
_entity_poly.pdbx_seq_one_letter_code
_entity_poly.pdbx_strand_id
1 'polypeptide(L)'
;FGVIALFLGGFLIFNTFRTVVIERRHDLGMLRAIGATRRQIMQLILTESLLQGFIGTLIGLIVGYIFALVITDFITDIWAKFMGDIQVNLELRASAFALAIGMGFVVTLLAGYFPARHASRTSPLQALRPATISAVQRAARWGLIAGVVVMLFAVILLIANESSAPIGAVVFLVGAVIAAPGLVVPAARLFDPLLALWFARESDIARSNMVRQPGRASITVSTLMIGLATLIMIAALVTGFNAMTENMLNSSFASDVLLMPSAIGVYSNLIGADESLKRDLLALPEVETVSDWHSATSSHDGSRLNILGIDPTTYPQVTDLEFREGKAEEAYPALAYGRTTIINSMAAMTLDLEVGGHFELQTAEGPQTYRV
;
A
#
# COMPACT_ATOMS: atom_id res chain seq x y z
N PHE A 1 -0.85 3.99 -2.32
CA PHE A 1 -1.09 3.41 -3.67
C PHE A 1 -0.76 4.37 -4.82
N GLY A 2 -1.38 5.56 -4.91
CA GLY A 2 -1.24 6.46 -6.07
C GLY A 2 0.20 6.82 -6.48
N VAL A 3 1.08 7.13 -5.52
CA VAL A 3 2.50 7.42 -5.79
C VAL A 3 3.21 6.23 -6.45
N ILE A 4 2.90 5.01 -6.02
CA ILE A 4 3.47 3.78 -6.57
C ILE A 4 3.02 3.60 -8.01
N ALA A 5 1.72 3.75 -8.27
CA ALA A 5 1.16 3.64 -9.61
C ALA A 5 1.78 4.66 -10.57
N LEU A 6 1.96 5.91 -10.13
CA LEU A 6 2.64 6.96 -10.92
C LEU A 6 4.11 6.61 -11.20
N PHE A 7 4.84 6.09 -10.21
CA PHE A 7 6.21 5.65 -10.40
C PHE A 7 6.31 4.49 -11.41
N LEU A 8 5.52 3.43 -11.22
CA LEU A 8 5.53 2.26 -12.08
C LEU A 8 5.11 2.62 -13.51
N GLY A 9 4.03 3.38 -13.65
CA GLY A 9 3.56 3.91 -14.94
C GLY A 9 4.62 4.78 -15.62
N GLY A 10 5.20 5.73 -14.89
CA GLY A 10 6.30 6.57 -15.37
C GLY A 10 7.52 5.77 -15.81
N PHE A 11 7.88 4.71 -15.08
CA PHE A 11 8.99 3.84 -15.46
C PHE A 11 8.70 3.04 -16.73
N LEU A 12 7.49 2.49 -16.88
CA LEU A 12 7.07 1.78 -18.10
C LEU A 12 7.07 2.71 -19.31
N ILE A 13 6.60 3.94 -19.13
CA ILE A 13 6.65 5.00 -20.15
C ILE A 13 8.10 5.32 -20.51
N PHE A 14 8.98 5.51 -19.51
CA PHE A 14 10.41 5.77 -19.72
C PHE A 14 11.07 4.64 -20.52
N ASN A 15 10.82 3.39 -20.16
CA ASN A 15 11.37 2.23 -20.86
C ASN A 15 10.88 2.15 -22.32
N THR A 16 9.61 2.45 -22.54
CA THR A 16 9.02 2.49 -23.87
C THR A 16 9.71 3.56 -24.72
N PHE A 17 9.75 4.82 -24.26
CA PHE A 17 10.41 5.90 -25.00
C PHE A 17 11.88 5.65 -25.22
N ARG A 18 12.58 5.12 -24.21
CA ARG A 18 13.98 4.74 -24.35
C ARG A 18 14.19 3.73 -25.46
N THR A 19 13.31 2.73 -25.56
CA THR A 19 13.38 1.69 -26.59
C THR A 19 13.09 2.28 -27.97
N VAL A 20 11.99 3.03 -28.11
CA VAL A 20 11.61 3.70 -29.38
C VAL A 20 12.72 4.63 -29.88
N VAL A 21 13.33 5.41 -28.98
CA VAL A 21 14.45 6.30 -29.30
C VAL A 21 15.70 5.53 -29.76
N ILE A 22 15.99 4.38 -29.13
CA ILE A 22 17.12 3.53 -29.52
C ILE A 22 16.90 2.94 -30.90
N GLU A 23 15.68 2.49 -31.20
CA GLU A 23 15.31 1.92 -32.51
C GLU A 23 15.37 2.98 -33.62
N ARG A 24 14.91 4.20 -33.35
CA ARG A 24 14.95 5.33 -34.30
C ARG A 24 16.27 6.11 -34.28
N ARG A 25 17.31 5.60 -33.61
CA ARG A 25 18.58 6.34 -33.42
C ARG A 25 19.26 6.70 -34.74
N HIS A 26 19.18 5.83 -35.74
CA HIS A 26 19.72 6.10 -37.07
C HIS A 26 19.03 7.28 -37.74
N ASP A 27 17.69 7.29 -37.75
CA ASP A 27 16.88 8.34 -38.38
C ASP A 27 17.07 9.69 -37.68
N LEU A 28 17.10 9.69 -36.35
CA LEU A 28 17.43 10.89 -35.56
C LEU A 28 18.85 11.38 -35.85
N GLY A 29 19.81 10.46 -36.07
CA GLY A 29 21.17 10.78 -36.48
C GLY A 29 21.25 11.40 -37.88
N MET A 30 20.47 10.89 -38.82
CA MET A 30 20.34 11.43 -40.18
C MET A 30 19.70 12.82 -40.18
N LEU A 31 18.63 13.03 -39.39
CA LEU A 31 18.04 14.35 -39.19
C LEU A 31 19.08 15.35 -38.66
N ARG A 32 19.94 14.95 -37.71
CA ARG A 32 21.05 15.80 -37.24
C ARG A 32 22.11 16.05 -38.30
N ALA A 33 22.36 15.10 -39.21
CA ALA A 33 23.34 15.24 -40.28
C ALA A 33 22.89 16.25 -41.35
N ILE A 34 21.59 16.31 -41.63
CA ILE A 34 21.00 17.29 -42.57
C ILE A 34 20.68 18.66 -41.93
N GLY A 35 21.04 18.85 -40.65
CA GLY A 35 20.98 20.16 -39.99
C GLY A 35 19.95 20.31 -38.85
N ALA A 36 19.22 19.26 -38.47
CA ALA A 36 18.29 19.35 -37.35
C ALA A 36 19.01 19.68 -36.03
N THR A 37 18.48 20.68 -35.33
CA THR A 37 19.01 21.13 -34.04
C THR A 37 18.63 20.17 -32.92
N ARG A 38 19.40 20.20 -31.82
CA ARG A 38 19.09 19.42 -30.60
C ARG A 38 17.71 19.75 -30.05
N ARG A 39 17.28 21.01 -30.16
CA ARG A 39 15.96 21.48 -29.71
C ARG A 39 14.84 20.88 -30.55
N GLN A 40 14.99 20.80 -31.88
CA GLN A 40 14.00 20.19 -32.76
C GLN A 40 13.80 18.70 -32.45
N ILE A 41 14.87 17.95 -32.21
CA ILE A 41 14.77 16.53 -31.82
C ILE A 41 14.12 16.37 -30.45
N MET A 42 14.48 17.22 -29.49
CA MET A 42 13.88 17.16 -28.16
C MET A 42 12.39 17.52 -28.21
N GLN A 43 12.01 18.55 -28.97
CA GLN A 43 10.61 18.91 -29.19
C GLN A 43 9.83 17.80 -29.88
N LEU A 44 10.41 17.16 -30.91
CA LEU A 44 9.76 16.04 -31.60
C LEU A 44 9.36 14.93 -30.61
N ILE A 45 10.33 14.45 -29.82
CA ILE A 45 10.10 13.35 -28.88
C ILE A 45 9.16 13.78 -27.73
N LEU A 46 9.29 15.01 -27.23
CA LEU A 46 8.40 15.53 -26.18
C LEU A 46 6.97 15.73 -26.69
N THR A 47 6.78 16.14 -27.93
CA THR A 47 5.45 16.25 -28.55
C THR A 47 4.82 14.88 -28.74
N GLU A 48 5.57 13.88 -29.22
CA GLU A 48 5.11 12.48 -29.26
C GLU A 48 4.71 12.01 -27.84
N SER A 49 5.53 12.35 -26.84
CA SER A 49 5.25 12.00 -25.44
C SER A 49 3.99 12.68 -24.91
N LEU A 50 3.78 13.95 -25.23
CA LEU A 50 2.63 14.72 -24.78
C LEU A 50 1.33 14.21 -25.40
N LEU A 51 1.35 13.83 -26.68
CA LEU A 51 0.20 13.22 -27.36
C LEU A 51 -0.18 11.88 -26.73
N GLN A 52 0.80 11.01 -26.47
CA GLN A 52 0.56 9.74 -25.78
C GLN A 52 0.09 9.97 -24.33
N GLY A 53 0.67 10.95 -23.63
CA GLY A 53 0.27 11.33 -22.29
C GLY A 53 -1.17 11.84 -22.22
N PHE A 54 -1.60 12.64 -23.20
CA PHE A 54 -2.98 13.11 -23.30
C PHE A 54 -3.96 11.96 -23.47
N ILE A 55 -3.70 11.06 -24.42
CA ILE A 55 -4.55 9.88 -24.67
C ILE A 55 -4.59 8.97 -23.43
N GLY A 56 -3.42 8.69 -22.84
CA GLY A 56 -3.31 7.86 -21.65
C GLY A 56 -4.03 8.46 -20.44
N THR A 57 -3.91 9.79 -20.25
CA THR A 57 -4.61 10.51 -19.17
C THR A 57 -6.12 10.46 -19.37
N LEU A 58 -6.60 10.65 -20.60
CA LEU A 58 -8.04 10.59 -20.90
C LEU A 58 -8.61 9.19 -20.62
N ILE A 59 -7.95 8.15 -21.12
CA ILE A 59 -8.35 6.76 -20.86
C ILE A 59 -8.28 6.45 -19.36
N GLY A 60 -7.20 6.85 -18.70
CA GLY A 60 -7.00 6.64 -17.27
C GLY A 60 -8.07 7.31 -16.41
N LEU A 61 -8.50 8.51 -16.77
CA LEU A 61 -9.61 9.20 -16.10
C LEU A 61 -10.94 8.47 -16.27
N ILE A 62 -11.26 8.01 -17.48
CA ILE A 62 -12.50 7.27 -17.76
C ILE A 62 -12.52 5.97 -16.95
N VAL A 63 -11.44 5.19 -17.03
CA VAL A 63 -11.32 3.91 -16.30
C VAL A 63 -11.31 4.15 -14.80
N GLY A 64 -10.58 5.15 -14.31
CA GLY A 64 -10.53 5.51 -12.90
C GLY A 64 -11.89 5.96 -12.35
N TYR A 65 -12.66 6.70 -13.14
CA TYR A 65 -14.03 7.10 -12.80
C TYR A 65 -14.96 5.88 -12.69
N ILE A 66 -14.88 4.95 -13.65
CA ILE A 66 -15.66 3.69 -13.60
C ILE A 66 -15.30 2.89 -12.34
N PHE A 67 -14.01 2.75 -12.02
CA PHE A 67 -13.59 2.08 -10.80
C PHE A 67 -14.09 2.78 -9.54
N ALA A 68 -14.07 4.12 -9.51
CA ALA A 68 -14.59 4.87 -8.38
C ALA A 68 -16.08 4.59 -8.17
N LEU A 69 -16.89 4.53 -9.24
CA LEU A 69 -18.30 4.17 -9.14
C LEU A 69 -18.50 2.75 -8.58
N VAL A 70 -17.78 1.77 -9.12
CA VAL A 70 -17.90 0.37 -8.69
C VAL A 70 -17.49 0.20 -7.22
N ILE A 71 -16.40 0.85 -6.80
CA ILE A 71 -15.92 0.77 -5.42
C ILE A 71 -16.90 1.47 -4.47
N THR A 72 -17.40 2.64 -4.83
CA THR A 72 -18.39 3.36 -4.00
C THR A 72 -19.67 2.57 -3.85
N ASP A 73 -20.16 1.93 -4.91
CA ASP A 73 -21.36 1.08 -4.87
C ASP A 73 -21.13 -0.15 -3.98
N PHE A 74 -20.01 -0.84 -4.17
CA PHE A 74 -19.62 -1.98 -3.34
C PHE A 74 -19.49 -1.63 -1.85
N ILE A 75 -18.86 -0.49 -1.55
CA ILE A 75 -18.73 0.01 -0.18
C ILE A 75 -20.13 0.34 0.36
N THR A 76 -20.96 1.08 -0.38
CA THR A 76 -22.31 1.45 0.07
C THR A 76 -23.14 0.21 0.45
N ASP A 77 -23.09 -0.86 -0.36
CA ASP A 77 -23.81 -2.11 -0.06
C ASP A 77 -23.29 -2.80 1.23
N ILE A 78 -21.98 -2.75 1.49
CA ILE A 78 -21.41 -3.25 2.74
C ILE A 78 -21.92 -2.41 3.92
N TRP A 79 -21.79 -1.08 3.85
CA TRP A 79 -22.19 -0.20 4.96
C TRP A 79 -23.70 -0.28 5.24
N ALA A 80 -24.53 -0.40 4.19
CA ALA A 80 -25.96 -0.61 4.30
C ALA A 80 -26.32 -1.82 5.18
N LYS A 81 -25.53 -2.89 5.10
CA LYS A 81 -25.74 -4.15 5.86
C LYS A 81 -25.31 -4.06 7.32
N PHE A 82 -24.31 -3.23 7.64
CA PHE A 82 -23.72 -3.19 8.99
C PHE A 82 -24.11 -1.97 9.83
N MET A 83 -24.43 -0.84 9.20
CA MET A 83 -24.63 0.44 9.90
C MET A 83 -25.92 1.19 9.47
N GLY A 84 -26.83 0.51 8.76
CA GLY A 84 -28.04 1.11 8.20
C GLY A 84 -27.79 1.85 6.88
N ASP A 85 -28.81 2.52 6.35
CA ASP A 85 -28.84 3.13 5.00
C ASP A 85 -27.94 4.38 4.87
N ILE A 86 -26.62 4.19 5.03
CA ILE A 86 -25.60 5.21 4.84
C ILE A 86 -25.20 5.22 3.36
N GLN A 87 -25.65 6.25 2.64
CA GLN A 87 -25.27 6.45 1.24
C GLN A 87 -23.89 7.10 1.16
N VAL A 88 -22.91 6.36 0.62
CA VAL A 88 -21.60 6.93 0.28
C VAL A 88 -21.72 7.60 -1.08
N ASN A 89 -21.74 8.93 -1.08
CA ASN A 89 -21.82 9.70 -2.32
C ASN A 89 -20.42 9.95 -2.89
N LEU A 90 -20.26 9.73 -4.20
CA LEU A 90 -19.02 10.06 -4.91
C LEU A 90 -18.91 11.59 -5.08
N GLU A 91 -18.06 12.23 -4.27
CA GLU A 91 -17.83 13.68 -4.37
C GLU A 91 -16.88 14.00 -5.53
N LEU A 92 -17.44 14.49 -6.64
CA LEU A 92 -16.66 14.87 -7.83
C LEU A 92 -16.07 16.27 -7.68
N ARG A 93 -14.89 16.36 -7.04
CA ARG A 93 -14.15 17.62 -6.93
C ARG A 93 -13.38 17.93 -8.21
N ALA A 94 -13.63 19.08 -8.81
CA ALA A 94 -12.89 19.56 -9.99
C ALA A 94 -11.37 19.64 -9.75
N SER A 95 -10.96 19.93 -8.51
CA SER A 95 -9.54 19.94 -8.10
C SER A 95 -8.89 18.55 -8.21
N ALA A 96 -9.62 17.47 -7.92
CA ALA A 96 -9.11 16.11 -8.04
C ALA A 96 -8.85 15.74 -9.51
N PHE A 97 -9.78 16.08 -10.40
CA PHE A 97 -9.60 15.92 -11.85
C PHE A 97 -8.42 16.76 -12.37
N ALA A 98 -8.32 18.02 -11.97
CA ALA A 98 -7.20 18.88 -12.37
C ALA A 98 -5.85 18.32 -11.90
N LEU A 99 -5.77 17.81 -10.67
CA LEU A 99 -4.57 17.14 -10.14
C LEU A 99 -4.25 15.86 -10.91
N ALA A 100 -5.24 15.01 -11.21
CA ALA A 100 -5.04 13.78 -11.98
C ALA A 100 -4.52 14.07 -13.39
N ILE A 101 -5.11 15.06 -14.07
CA ILE A 101 -4.66 15.52 -15.39
C ILE A 101 -3.22 16.05 -15.31
N GLY A 102 -2.95 16.95 -14.36
CA GLY A 102 -1.63 17.53 -14.15
C GLY A 102 -0.57 16.46 -13.90
N MET A 103 -0.85 15.50 -13.02
CA MET A 103 0.04 14.38 -12.72
C MET A 103 0.29 13.50 -13.95
N GLY A 104 -0.75 13.18 -14.74
CA GLY A 104 -0.62 12.38 -15.96
C GLY A 104 0.35 13.00 -16.97
N PHE A 105 0.21 14.31 -17.21
CA PHE A 105 1.12 15.05 -18.08
C PHE A 105 2.53 15.16 -17.51
N VAL A 106 2.67 15.55 -16.24
CA VAL A 106 3.98 15.73 -15.59
C VAL A 106 4.78 14.43 -15.61
N VAL A 107 4.16 13.31 -15.21
CA VAL A 107 4.84 12.01 -15.19
C VAL A 107 5.25 11.58 -16.59
N THR A 108 4.38 11.76 -17.60
CA THR A 108 4.71 11.40 -18.99
C THR A 108 5.87 12.24 -19.54
N LEU A 109 5.86 13.56 -19.29
CA LEU A 109 6.92 14.46 -19.72
C LEU A 109 8.25 14.15 -19.02
N LEU A 110 8.23 13.90 -17.71
CA LEU A 110 9.43 13.53 -16.96
C LEU A 110 10.01 12.20 -17.46
N ALA A 111 9.16 11.21 -17.74
CA ALA A 111 9.56 9.92 -18.28
C ALA A 111 10.18 10.03 -19.68
N GLY A 112 9.59 10.86 -20.56
CA GLY A 112 10.10 11.10 -21.93
C GLY A 112 11.33 12.03 -21.99
N TYR A 113 11.53 12.89 -20.99
CA TYR A 113 12.58 13.91 -20.98
C TYR A 113 13.99 13.31 -21.04
N PHE A 114 14.27 12.28 -20.23
CA PHE A 114 15.61 11.67 -20.18
C PHE A 114 16.00 11.01 -21.52
N PRO A 115 15.16 10.14 -22.13
CA PRO A 115 15.40 9.62 -23.47
C PRO A 115 15.54 10.73 -24.52
N ALA A 116 14.68 11.75 -24.51
CA ALA A 116 14.72 12.86 -25.48
C ALA A 116 16.02 13.68 -25.38
N ARG A 117 16.45 13.97 -24.16
CA ARG A 117 17.71 14.68 -23.89
C ARG A 117 18.92 13.85 -24.31
N HIS A 118 18.87 12.54 -24.11
CA HIS A 118 19.96 11.65 -24.55
C HIS A 118 20.02 11.61 -26.08
N ALA A 119 18.88 11.38 -26.74
CA ALA A 119 18.75 11.36 -28.20
C ALA A 119 19.29 12.63 -28.86
N SER A 120 18.83 13.79 -28.38
CA SER A 120 19.20 15.10 -28.91
C SER A 120 20.69 15.42 -28.75
N ARG A 121 21.41 14.75 -27.83
CA ARG A 121 22.85 14.95 -27.62
C ARG A 121 23.72 13.99 -28.43
N THR A 122 23.20 12.83 -28.83
CA THR A 122 23.92 11.83 -29.65
C THR A 122 24.39 12.40 -30.98
N SER A 123 25.70 12.42 -31.25
CA SER A 123 26.23 12.96 -32.51
C SER A 123 25.96 12.02 -33.70
N PRO A 124 25.90 12.53 -34.94
CA PRO A 124 25.72 11.69 -36.13
C PRO A 124 26.78 10.57 -36.24
N LEU A 125 28.04 10.90 -35.95
CA LEU A 125 29.14 9.92 -35.91
C LEU A 125 28.96 8.86 -34.81
N GLN A 126 28.39 9.21 -33.66
CA GLN A 126 28.06 8.25 -32.60
C GLN A 126 26.82 7.42 -32.92
N ALA A 127 25.92 7.89 -33.78
CA ALA A 127 24.77 7.12 -34.24
C ALA A 127 25.19 6.03 -35.25
N LEU A 128 26.23 6.29 -36.03
CA LEU A 128 26.79 5.36 -37.02
C LEU A 128 27.80 4.36 -36.43
N ARG A 129 28.39 4.64 -35.27
CA ARG A 129 29.36 3.75 -34.60
C ARG A 129 28.63 2.83 -33.60
N PRO A 130 28.85 1.50 -33.62
CA PRO A 130 28.29 0.60 -32.61
C PRO A 130 28.67 1.08 -31.20
N ALA A 131 27.69 1.13 -30.30
CA ALA A 131 27.93 1.51 -28.91
C ALA A 131 29.02 0.62 -28.30
N THR A 132 30.04 1.20 -27.67
CA THR A 132 31.11 0.42 -27.04
C THR A 132 30.56 -0.35 -25.84
N ILE A 133 30.79 -1.67 -25.84
CA ILE A 133 30.28 -2.62 -24.83
C ILE A 133 30.63 -2.16 -23.39
N SER A 134 31.74 -1.43 -23.21
CA SER A 134 32.23 -0.91 -21.94
C SER A 134 31.33 0.15 -21.28
N ALA A 135 30.64 1.00 -22.05
CA ALA A 135 29.80 2.06 -21.51
C ALA A 135 28.52 1.49 -20.87
N VAL A 136 27.92 0.49 -21.53
CA VAL A 136 26.72 -0.20 -21.05
C VAL A 136 27.02 -0.98 -19.77
N GLN A 137 28.17 -1.69 -19.71
CA GLN A 137 28.59 -2.40 -18.51
C GLN A 137 28.87 -1.45 -17.34
N ARG A 138 29.46 -0.28 -17.58
CA ARG A 138 29.71 0.71 -16.53
C ARG A 138 28.39 1.27 -15.97
N ALA A 139 27.44 1.63 -16.83
CA ALA A 139 26.13 2.11 -16.40
C ALA A 139 25.36 1.05 -15.57
N ALA A 140 25.41 -0.22 -15.99
CA ALA A 140 24.79 -1.32 -15.24
C ALA A 140 25.43 -1.52 -13.85
N ARG A 141 26.76 -1.40 -13.72
CA ARG A 141 27.46 -1.49 -12.43
C ARG A 141 27.10 -0.35 -11.48
N TRP A 142 27.07 0.90 -11.98
CA TRP A 142 26.66 2.03 -11.15
C TRP A 142 25.17 1.97 -10.80
N GLY A 143 24.32 1.47 -11.71
CA GLY A 143 22.93 1.15 -11.42
C GLY A 143 22.80 0.13 -10.29
N LEU A 144 23.59 -0.94 -10.29
CA LEU A 144 23.61 -1.92 -9.20
C LEU A 144 23.94 -1.28 -7.85
N ILE A 145 25.02 -0.49 -7.80
CA ILE A 145 25.45 0.16 -6.56
C ILE A 145 24.37 1.13 -6.06
N ALA A 146 23.84 1.99 -6.95
CA ALA A 146 22.79 2.92 -6.60
C ALA A 146 21.52 2.19 -6.11
N GLY A 147 21.11 1.13 -6.81
CA GLY A 147 19.95 0.32 -6.43
C GLY A 147 20.12 -0.36 -5.07
N VAL A 148 21.31 -0.91 -4.80
CA VAL A 148 21.64 -1.51 -3.49
C VAL A 148 21.62 -0.47 -2.38
N VAL A 149 22.19 0.72 -2.61
CA VAL A 149 22.15 1.81 -1.62
C VAL A 149 20.70 2.23 -1.32
N VAL A 150 19.86 2.37 -2.36
CA VAL A 150 18.43 2.69 -2.20
C VAL A 150 17.70 1.58 -1.45
N MET A 151 17.99 0.31 -1.73
CA MET A 151 17.40 -0.82 -0.99
C MET A 151 17.84 -0.84 0.47
N LEU A 152 19.11 -0.58 0.78
CA LEU A 152 19.58 -0.51 2.16
C LEU A 152 18.89 0.62 2.93
N PHE A 153 18.76 1.79 2.30
CA PHE A 153 18.00 2.91 2.85
C PHE A 153 16.52 2.55 3.06
N ALA A 154 15.92 1.81 2.13
CA ALA A 154 14.55 1.32 2.25
C ALA A 154 14.37 0.35 3.42
N VAL A 155 15.34 -0.53 3.68
CA VAL A 155 15.31 -1.42 4.85
C VAL A 155 15.35 -0.62 6.15
N ILE A 156 16.16 0.45 6.21
CA ILE A 156 16.18 1.35 7.37
C ILE A 156 14.78 1.95 7.59
N LEU A 157 14.11 2.42 6.53
CA LEU A 157 12.74 2.95 6.63
C LEU A 157 11.71 1.89 7.03
N LEU A 158 11.93 0.62 6.67
CA LEU A 158 11.05 -0.49 7.04
C LEU A 158 11.12 -0.81 8.53
N ILE A 159 12.31 -0.75 9.13
CA ILE A 159 12.54 -1.13 10.53
C ILE A 159 12.48 0.05 11.51
N ALA A 160 12.61 1.28 11.03
CA ALA A 160 12.70 2.46 11.91
C ALA A 160 11.38 2.78 12.61
N ASN A 161 10.25 2.70 11.90
CA ASN A 161 8.93 3.06 12.42
C ASN A 161 7.84 2.40 11.57
N GLU A 162 6.75 1.93 12.19
CA GLU A 162 5.59 1.36 11.49
C GLU A 162 4.99 2.36 10.49
N SER A 163 4.99 3.65 10.81
CA SER A 163 4.49 4.70 9.91
C SER A 163 5.34 4.90 8.64
N SER A 164 6.64 4.61 8.69
CA SER A 164 7.54 4.71 7.53
C SER A 164 7.64 3.42 6.72
N ALA A 165 7.19 2.29 7.27
CA ALA A 165 7.32 0.98 6.63
C ALA A 165 6.67 0.91 5.23
N PRO A 166 5.46 1.47 4.98
CA PRO A 166 4.89 1.48 3.63
C PRO A 166 5.76 2.24 2.62
N ILE A 167 6.38 3.34 3.04
CA ILE A 167 7.29 4.13 2.20
C ILE A 167 8.55 3.32 1.92
N GLY A 168 9.12 2.67 2.94
CA GLY A 168 10.26 1.77 2.82
C GLY A 168 10.01 0.66 1.79
N ALA A 169 8.85 0.00 1.82
CA ALA A 169 8.49 -1.04 0.85
C ALA A 169 8.52 -0.52 -0.60
N VAL A 170 8.01 0.69 -0.84
CA VAL A 170 8.03 1.32 -2.17
C VAL A 170 9.46 1.64 -2.61
N VAL A 171 10.24 2.27 -1.74
CA VAL A 171 11.63 2.64 -2.03
C VAL A 171 12.47 1.39 -2.29
N PHE A 172 12.18 0.27 -1.61
CA PHE A 172 12.83 -1.01 -1.84
C PHE A 172 12.57 -1.50 -3.28
N LEU A 173 11.32 -1.44 -3.75
CA LEU A 173 10.98 -1.78 -5.14
C LEU A 173 11.70 -0.88 -6.15
N VAL A 174 11.76 0.43 -5.91
CA VAL A 174 12.52 1.36 -6.75
C VAL A 174 14.00 0.95 -6.81
N GLY A 175 14.60 0.65 -5.67
CA GLY A 175 15.99 0.18 -5.58
C GLY A 175 16.23 -1.12 -6.34
N ALA A 176 15.32 -2.10 -6.22
CA ALA A 176 15.39 -3.37 -6.92
C ALA A 176 15.33 -3.18 -8.45
N VAL A 177 14.45 -2.30 -8.93
CA VAL A 177 14.33 -1.96 -10.36
C VAL A 177 15.61 -1.32 -10.89
N ILE A 178 16.21 -0.40 -10.14
CA ILE A 178 17.46 0.27 -10.50
C ILE A 178 18.63 -0.73 -10.49
N ALA A 179 18.62 -1.70 -9.57
CA ALA A 179 19.63 -2.75 -9.48
C ALA A 179 19.53 -3.81 -10.58
N ALA A 180 18.33 -4.05 -11.12
CA ALA A 180 18.03 -5.14 -12.05
C ALA A 180 18.99 -5.26 -13.24
N PRO A 181 19.35 -4.19 -13.99
CA PRO A 181 20.30 -4.28 -15.10
C PRO A 181 21.69 -4.77 -14.69
N GLY A 182 22.11 -4.46 -13.47
CA GLY A 182 23.40 -4.89 -12.92
C GLY A 182 23.40 -6.35 -12.48
N LEU A 183 22.23 -6.90 -12.15
CA LEU A 183 22.06 -8.28 -11.69
C LEU A 183 22.04 -9.31 -12.82
N VAL A 184 21.72 -8.92 -14.06
CA VAL A 184 21.60 -9.86 -15.19
C VAL A 184 22.88 -10.68 -15.41
N VAL A 185 24.05 -10.05 -15.40
CA VAL A 185 25.32 -10.75 -15.67
C VAL A 185 25.75 -11.66 -14.50
N PRO A 186 25.72 -11.20 -13.22
CA PRO A 186 25.91 -12.07 -12.07
C PRO A 186 24.95 -13.25 -12.05
N ALA A 187 23.65 -13.02 -12.27
CA ALA A 187 22.64 -14.06 -12.31
C ALA A 187 22.93 -15.09 -13.42
N ALA A 188 23.24 -14.64 -14.63
CA ALA A 188 23.60 -15.52 -15.73
C ALA A 188 24.82 -16.41 -15.41
N ARG A 189 25.79 -15.91 -14.64
CA ARG A 189 26.95 -16.70 -14.18
C ARG A 189 26.60 -17.65 -13.05
N LEU A 190 25.71 -17.25 -12.15
CA LEU A 190 25.28 -18.07 -11.02
C LEU A 190 24.47 -19.29 -11.48
N PHE A 191 23.59 -19.10 -12.47
CA PHE A 191 22.72 -20.16 -13.00
C PHE A 191 23.36 -20.98 -14.13
N ASP A 192 24.53 -20.58 -14.63
CA ASP A 192 25.28 -21.30 -15.67
C ASP A 192 25.49 -22.79 -15.35
N PRO A 193 25.95 -23.19 -14.15
CA PRO A 193 26.18 -24.61 -13.83
C PRO A 193 24.88 -25.43 -13.80
N LEU A 194 23.78 -24.81 -13.33
CA LEU A 194 22.47 -25.43 -13.27
C LEU A 194 21.87 -25.62 -14.67
N LEU A 195 22.09 -24.67 -15.57
CA LEU A 195 21.66 -24.79 -16.96
C LEU A 195 22.53 -25.77 -17.74
N ALA A 196 23.84 -25.81 -17.47
CA ALA A 196 24.77 -26.74 -18.10
C ALA A 196 24.47 -28.21 -17.79
N LEU A 197 23.81 -28.50 -16.66
CA LEU A 197 23.31 -29.83 -16.31
C LEU A 197 22.32 -30.39 -17.34
N TRP A 198 21.47 -29.53 -17.91
CA TRP A 198 20.39 -29.93 -18.85
C TRP A 198 20.68 -29.51 -20.30
N PHE A 199 21.46 -28.44 -20.49
CA PHE A 199 21.71 -27.77 -21.78
C PHE A 199 23.20 -27.40 -21.93
N ALA A 200 24.07 -28.42 -22.01
CA ALA A 200 25.52 -28.27 -21.88
C ALA A 200 26.16 -27.28 -22.88
N ARG A 201 25.80 -27.29 -24.17
CA ARG A 201 26.43 -26.40 -25.19
C ARG A 201 25.68 -25.07 -25.35
N GLU A 202 24.38 -25.09 -25.16
CA GLU A 202 23.49 -23.95 -25.34
C GLU A 202 23.62 -22.95 -24.18
N SER A 203 23.92 -23.43 -22.97
CA SER A 203 24.16 -22.60 -21.77
C SER A 203 25.35 -21.65 -21.97
N ASP A 204 26.49 -22.13 -22.46
CA ASP A 204 27.68 -21.31 -22.69
C ASP A 204 27.43 -20.25 -23.77
N ILE A 205 26.71 -20.60 -24.84
CA ILE A 205 26.30 -19.65 -25.90
C ILE A 205 25.35 -18.59 -25.31
N ALA A 206 24.34 -18.99 -24.54
CA ALA A 206 23.39 -18.08 -23.92
C ALA A 206 24.07 -17.12 -22.93
N ARG A 207 24.95 -17.63 -22.07
CA ARG A 207 25.75 -16.84 -21.12
C ARG A 207 26.65 -15.86 -21.84
N SER A 208 27.39 -16.32 -22.87
CA SER A 208 28.27 -15.48 -23.67
C SER A 208 27.48 -14.36 -24.34
N ASN A 209 26.28 -14.63 -24.85
CA ASN A 209 25.39 -13.61 -25.41
C ASN A 209 24.93 -12.59 -24.36
N MET A 210 24.55 -13.02 -23.14
CA MET A 210 24.15 -12.10 -22.07
C MET A 210 25.31 -11.19 -21.60
N VAL A 211 26.54 -11.71 -21.58
CA VAL A 211 27.74 -10.94 -21.22
C VAL A 211 28.12 -9.93 -22.32
N ARG A 212 27.93 -10.30 -23.60
CA ARG A 212 28.25 -9.45 -24.75
C ARG A 212 27.18 -8.38 -25.01
N GLN A 213 25.90 -8.65 -24.75
CA GLN A 213 24.78 -7.75 -24.99
C GLN A 213 23.93 -7.46 -23.74
N PRO A 214 24.53 -6.97 -22.63
CA PRO A 214 23.81 -6.79 -21.37
C PRO A 214 22.67 -5.77 -21.49
N GLY A 215 22.81 -4.78 -22.38
CA GLY A 215 21.83 -3.70 -22.52
C GLY A 215 20.44 -4.17 -22.99
N ARG A 216 20.36 -5.15 -23.89
CA ARG A 216 19.07 -5.65 -24.41
C ARG A 216 18.37 -6.53 -23.38
N ALA A 217 19.07 -7.52 -22.83
CA ALA A 217 18.54 -8.42 -21.81
C ALA A 217 18.10 -7.66 -20.54
N SER A 218 18.87 -6.66 -20.11
CA SER A 218 18.57 -5.87 -18.91
C SER A 218 17.25 -5.10 -18.99
N ILE A 219 16.91 -4.54 -20.15
CA ILE A 219 15.68 -3.75 -20.30
C ILE A 219 14.46 -4.65 -20.15
N THR A 220 14.49 -5.82 -20.81
CA THR A 220 13.41 -6.81 -20.71
C THR A 220 13.27 -7.32 -19.28
N VAL A 221 14.38 -7.64 -18.61
CA VAL A 221 14.38 -8.10 -17.21
C VAL A 221 13.81 -7.04 -16.28
N SER A 222 14.22 -5.77 -16.40
CA SER A 222 13.66 -4.70 -15.56
C SER A 222 12.14 -4.54 -15.73
N THR A 223 11.63 -4.62 -16.96
CA THR A 223 10.18 -4.53 -17.22
C THR A 223 9.43 -5.72 -16.61
N LEU A 224 9.94 -6.95 -16.76
CA LEU A 224 9.34 -8.13 -16.15
C LEU A 224 9.38 -8.08 -14.62
N MET A 225 10.50 -7.62 -14.05
CA MET A 225 10.65 -7.47 -12.60
C MET A 225 9.64 -6.50 -12.02
N ILE A 226 9.34 -5.40 -12.72
CA ILE A 226 8.32 -4.44 -12.27
C ILE A 226 6.94 -5.07 -12.23
N GLY A 227 6.55 -5.78 -13.30
CA GLY A 227 5.26 -6.47 -13.33
C GLY A 227 5.14 -7.49 -12.21
N LEU A 228 6.16 -8.36 -12.09
CA LEU A 228 6.17 -9.41 -11.07
C LEU A 228 6.22 -8.85 -9.64
N ALA A 229 7.05 -7.84 -9.39
CA ALA A 229 7.15 -7.24 -8.07
C ALA A 229 5.86 -6.52 -7.67
N THR A 230 5.19 -5.86 -8.62
CA THR A 230 3.89 -5.23 -8.37
C THR A 230 2.83 -6.27 -8.04
N LEU A 231 2.80 -7.39 -8.78
CA LEU A 231 1.89 -8.50 -8.52
C LEU A 231 2.12 -9.11 -7.13
N ILE A 232 3.37 -9.41 -6.78
CA ILE A 232 3.73 -9.95 -5.46
C ILE A 232 3.36 -8.97 -4.35
N MET A 233 3.62 -7.67 -4.55
CA MET A 233 3.27 -6.63 -3.58
C MET A 233 1.76 -6.56 -3.36
N ILE A 234 0.96 -6.56 -4.42
CA ILE A 234 -0.50 -6.54 -4.31
C ILE A 234 -0.99 -7.81 -3.60
N ALA A 235 -0.47 -8.98 -3.97
CA ALA A 235 -0.81 -10.23 -3.30
C ALA A 235 -0.48 -10.18 -1.81
N ALA A 236 0.73 -9.73 -1.45
CA ALA A 236 1.15 -9.59 -0.06
C ALA A 236 0.28 -8.60 0.73
N LEU A 237 -0.13 -7.49 0.11
CA LEU A 237 -1.06 -6.52 0.72
C LEU A 237 -2.42 -7.16 0.99
N VAL A 238 -2.97 -7.91 0.01
CA VAL A 238 -4.27 -8.58 0.17
C VAL A 238 -4.20 -9.67 1.24
N THR A 239 -3.17 -10.51 1.22
CA THR A 239 -2.99 -11.56 2.22
C THR A 239 -2.75 -10.97 3.61
N GLY A 240 -1.96 -9.90 3.71
CA GLY A 240 -1.71 -9.20 4.96
C GLY A 240 -2.96 -8.54 5.52
N PHE A 241 -3.78 -7.92 4.67
CA PHE A 241 -5.05 -7.34 5.07
C PHE A 241 -6.06 -8.40 5.53
N ASN A 242 -6.15 -9.52 4.82
CA ASN A 242 -7.00 -10.64 5.23
C ASN A 242 -6.57 -11.21 6.58
N ALA A 243 -5.26 -11.47 6.75
CA ALA A 243 -4.72 -11.95 8.02
C ALA A 243 -4.96 -10.94 9.16
N MET A 244 -4.79 -9.64 8.90
CA MET A 244 -5.09 -8.59 9.88
C MET A 244 -6.58 -8.57 10.25
N THR A 245 -7.47 -8.70 9.27
CA THR A 245 -8.92 -8.72 9.50
C THR A 245 -9.33 -9.95 10.28
N GLU A 246 -8.81 -11.13 9.92
CA GLU A 246 -9.06 -12.38 10.62
C GLU A 246 -8.55 -12.33 12.07
N ASN A 247 -7.32 -11.86 12.28
CA ASN A 247 -6.76 -11.68 13.62
C ASN A 247 -7.58 -10.67 14.44
N MET A 248 -8.00 -9.56 13.82
CA MET A 248 -8.85 -8.55 14.46
C MET A 248 -10.22 -9.11 14.84
N LEU A 249 -10.86 -9.87 13.94
CA LEU A 249 -12.15 -10.50 14.20
C LEU A 249 -12.04 -11.53 15.33
N ASN A 250 -11.07 -12.43 15.26
CA ASN A 250 -10.87 -13.48 16.28
C ASN A 250 -10.54 -12.89 17.66
N SER A 251 -9.73 -11.83 17.71
CA SER A 251 -9.36 -11.21 18.99
C SER A 251 -10.46 -10.30 19.54
N SER A 252 -11.22 -9.61 18.68
CA SER A 252 -12.26 -8.66 19.13
C SER A 252 -13.61 -9.34 19.41
N PHE A 253 -13.90 -10.45 18.73
CA PHE A 253 -15.18 -11.15 18.76
C PHE A 253 -14.94 -12.67 18.82
N ALA A 254 -14.50 -13.19 19.97
CA ALA A 254 -14.38 -14.64 20.17
C ALA A 254 -15.76 -15.33 20.35
N SER A 255 -16.84 -14.56 20.46
CA SER A 255 -18.21 -15.07 20.52
C SER A 255 -18.67 -15.59 19.16
N ASP A 256 -19.23 -16.80 19.12
CA ASP A 256 -19.76 -17.39 17.88
C ASP A 256 -20.95 -16.60 17.29
N VAL A 257 -21.75 -15.98 18.16
CA VAL A 257 -22.96 -15.23 17.78
C VAL A 257 -23.05 -13.94 18.58
N LEU A 258 -23.12 -12.81 17.87
CA LEU A 258 -23.39 -11.50 18.44
C LEU A 258 -24.85 -11.10 18.17
N LEU A 259 -25.65 -10.98 19.22
CA LEU A 259 -27.03 -10.50 19.13
C LEU A 259 -27.06 -9.00 19.41
N MET A 260 -27.25 -8.20 18.35
CA MET A 260 -27.42 -6.75 18.47
C MET A 260 -28.85 -6.36 18.11
N PRO A 261 -29.60 -5.71 19.01
CA PRO A 261 -30.89 -5.12 18.68
C PRO A 261 -30.75 -4.16 17.49
N SER A 262 -31.66 -4.24 16.52
CA SER A 262 -31.68 -3.35 15.36
C SER A 262 -31.81 -1.87 15.76
N ALA A 263 -32.39 -1.59 16.93
CA ALA A 263 -32.46 -0.25 17.52
C ALA A 263 -31.07 0.37 17.80
N ILE A 264 -30.11 -0.45 18.24
CA ILE A 264 -28.74 -0.02 18.53
C ILE A 264 -27.93 0.05 17.22
N GLY A 265 -28.08 -0.96 16.34
CA GLY A 265 -27.32 -1.05 15.09
C GLY A 265 -27.74 -0.10 13.97
N VAL A 266 -29.02 0.31 13.90
CA VAL A 266 -29.58 1.09 12.78
C VAL A 266 -30.09 2.47 13.22
N TYR A 267 -30.66 2.59 14.42
CA TYR A 267 -31.32 3.82 14.87
C TYR A 267 -30.53 4.61 15.92
N SER A 268 -29.37 4.11 16.37
CA SER A 268 -28.58 4.70 17.47
C SER A 268 -29.39 4.97 18.75
N ASN A 269 -30.46 4.19 18.96
CA ASN A 269 -31.30 4.27 20.15
C ASN A 269 -30.79 3.30 21.21
N LEU A 270 -30.79 3.70 22.48
CA LEU A 270 -30.28 2.92 23.61
C LEU A 270 -31.25 1.82 24.11
N ILE A 271 -32.17 1.35 23.27
CA ILE A 271 -33.09 0.27 23.66
C ILE A 271 -32.35 -1.06 23.50
N GLY A 272 -31.89 -1.58 24.64
CA GLY A 272 -31.22 -2.88 24.74
C GLY A 272 -32.18 -4.06 24.67
N ALA A 273 -31.61 -5.26 24.75
CA ALA A 273 -32.38 -6.48 24.92
C ALA A 273 -32.94 -6.58 26.36
N ASP A 274 -34.06 -7.27 26.52
CA ASP A 274 -34.63 -7.54 27.84
C ASP A 274 -33.74 -8.54 28.63
N GLU A 275 -33.68 -8.39 29.95
CA GLU A 275 -32.87 -9.24 30.83
C GLU A 275 -33.33 -10.72 30.81
N SER A 276 -34.60 -11.00 30.46
CA SER A 276 -35.08 -12.37 30.24
C SER A 276 -34.38 -13.08 29.09
N LEU A 277 -33.93 -12.36 28.05
CA LEU A 277 -33.29 -12.95 26.88
C LEU A 277 -32.01 -13.72 27.26
N LYS A 278 -31.19 -13.16 28.16
CA LYS A 278 -29.98 -13.84 28.65
C LYS A 278 -30.31 -15.18 29.33
N ARG A 279 -31.39 -15.21 30.13
CA ARG A 279 -31.86 -16.42 30.82
C ARG A 279 -32.39 -17.46 29.85
N ASP A 280 -33.15 -17.03 28.85
CA ASP A 280 -33.72 -17.92 27.84
C ASP A 280 -32.63 -18.53 26.94
N LEU A 281 -31.60 -17.76 26.59
CA LEU A 281 -30.45 -18.24 25.82
C LEU A 281 -29.62 -19.27 26.61
N LEU A 282 -29.34 -19.02 27.89
CA LEU A 282 -28.64 -19.97 28.76
C LEU A 282 -29.45 -21.26 29.02
N ALA A 283 -30.76 -21.27 28.76
CA ALA A 283 -31.58 -22.46 28.86
C ALA A 283 -31.44 -23.39 27.65
N LEU A 284 -30.85 -22.92 26.54
CA LEU A 284 -30.59 -23.72 25.36
C LEU A 284 -29.37 -24.63 25.59
N PRO A 285 -29.46 -25.95 25.33
CA PRO A 285 -28.36 -26.87 25.56
C PRO A 285 -27.14 -26.62 24.65
N GLU A 286 -27.32 -25.88 23.54
CA GLU A 286 -26.25 -25.51 22.61
C GLU A 286 -25.45 -24.27 23.06
N VAL A 287 -25.90 -23.55 24.08
CA VAL A 287 -25.29 -22.28 24.53
C VAL A 287 -24.47 -22.50 25.78
N GLU A 288 -23.14 -22.40 25.65
CA GLU A 288 -22.22 -22.57 26.78
C GLU A 288 -22.15 -21.34 27.68
N THR A 289 -22.02 -20.14 27.08
CA THR A 289 -21.87 -18.88 27.82
C THR A 289 -22.60 -17.74 27.11
N VAL A 290 -23.22 -16.86 27.89
CA VAL A 290 -23.81 -15.60 27.40
C VAL A 290 -23.25 -14.46 28.23
N SER A 291 -22.54 -13.54 27.58
CA SER A 291 -22.16 -12.25 28.16
C SER A 291 -23.01 -11.15 27.57
N ASP A 292 -23.50 -10.26 28.42
CA ASP A 292 -24.12 -9.01 28.03
C ASP A 292 -23.12 -7.85 28.16
N TRP A 293 -23.38 -6.78 27.42
CA TRP A 293 -22.65 -5.52 27.56
C TRP A 293 -23.63 -4.34 27.54
N HIS A 294 -23.18 -3.21 28.06
CA HIS A 294 -23.96 -1.98 28.08
C HIS A 294 -23.10 -0.85 27.52
N SER A 295 -23.63 -0.07 26.57
CA SER A 295 -22.93 1.11 26.04
C SER A 295 -23.55 2.37 26.64
N ALA A 296 -22.70 3.26 27.15
CA ALA A 296 -23.10 4.58 27.62
C ALA A 296 -22.12 5.63 27.11
N THR A 297 -22.59 6.85 26.84
CA THR A 297 -21.70 7.96 26.50
C THR A 297 -21.49 8.83 27.73
N SER A 298 -20.24 9.24 27.99
CA SER A 298 -19.87 10.20 29.01
C SER A 298 -18.94 11.26 28.42
N SER A 299 -18.47 12.19 29.25
CA SER A 299 -17.45 13.16 28.87
C SER A 299 -16.43 13.37 29.97
N HIS A 300 -15.21 13.70 29.57
CA HIS A 300 -14.10 14.12 30.42
C HIS A 300 -13.41 15.29 29.73
N ASP A 301 -13.26 16.43 30.41
CA ASP A 301 -12.61 17.64 29.89
C ASP A 301 -13.08 18.08 28.48
N GLY A 302 -14.38 17.95 28.22
CA GLY A 302 -14.99 18.30 26.93
C GLY A 302 -14.83 17.25 25.83
N SER A 303 -14.03 16.20 26.06
CA SER A 303 -13.92 15.03 25.18
C SER A 303 -15.06 14.06 25.45
N ARG A 304 -15.75 13.59 24.40
CA ARG A 304 -16.79 12.56 24.51
C ARG A 304 -16.15 11.18 24.59
N LEU A 305 -16.54 10.41 25.58
CA LEU A 305 -16.06 9.05 25.81
C LEU A 305 -17.22 8.06 25.64
N ASN A 306 -16.96 6.93 24.97
CA ASN A 306 -17.87 5.80 24.98
C ASN A 306 -17.42 4.82 26.07
N ILE A 307 -18.32 4.50 26.98
CA ILE A 307 -18.10 3.59 28.09
C ILE A 307 -18.80 2.28 27.76
N LEU A 308 -18.06 1.19 27.90
CA LEU A 308 -18.59 -0.16 27.77
C LEU A 308 -18.64 -0.80 29.17
N GLY A 309 -19.84 -1.05 29.66
CA GLY A 309 -20.09 -1.87 30.85
C GLY A 309 -20.10 -3.35 30.45
N ILE A 310 -19.28 -4.15 31.11
CA ILE A 310 -19.10 -5.58 30.85
C ILE A 310 -19.24 -6.38 32.13
N ASP A 311 -19.69 -7.63 32.02
CA ASP A 311 -19.62 -8.59 33.11
C ASP A 311 -18.19 -9.14 33.23
N PRO A 312 -17.45 -8.87 34.33
CA PRO A 312 -16.05 -9.24 34.45
C PRO A 312 -15.81 -10.75 34.50
N THR A 313 -16.85 -11.55 34.71
CA THR A 313 -16.74 -13.01 34.81
C THR A 313 -17.00 -13.71 33.48
N THR A 314 -18.00 -13.26 32.73
CA THR A 314 -18.44 -13.88 31.47
C THR A 314 -17.81 -13.23 30.24
N TYR A 315 -17.50 -11.93 30.28
CA TYR A 315 -16.90 -11.22 29.16
C TYR A 315 -15.55 -11.79 28.71
N PRO A 316 -14.60 -12.13 29.61
CA PRO A 316 -13.32 -12.73 29.21
C PRO A 316 -13.46 -14.14 28.62
N GLN A 317 -14.62 -14.79 28.75
CA GLN A 317 -14.86 -16.12 28.19
C GLN A 317 -15.35 -16.06 26.75
N VAL A 318 -15.87 -14.90 26.31
CA VAL A 318 -16.44 -14.71 24.97
C VAL A 318 -15.67 -13.69 24.13
N THR A 319 -14.66 -13.03 24.70
CA THR A 319 -13.76 -12.12 23.98
C THR A 319 -12.43 -11.97 24.71
N ASP A 320 -11.36 -11.79 23.95
CA ASP A 320 -10.00 -11.67 24.45
C ASP A 320 -9.49 -10.23 24.29
N LEU A 321 -9.30 -9.53 25.42
CA LEU A 321 -8.61 -8.24 25.38
C LEU A 321 -7.10 -8.43 25.46
N GLU A 322 -6.37 -7.92 24.47
CA GLU A 322 -4.91 -7.86 24.52
C GLU A 322 -4.44 -6.65 25.33
N PHE A 323 -3.82 -6.91 26.49
CA PHE A 323 -3.32 -5.87 27.38
C PHE A 323 -1.91 -5.44 26.97
N ARG A 324 -1.76 -4.18 26.54
CA ARG A 324 -0.44 -3.58 26.30
C ARG A 324 0.33 -3.36 27.60
N GLU A 325 -0.38 -2.92 28.64
CA GLU A 325 0.13 -2.70 30.00
C GLU A 325 -0.90 -3.20 31.01
N GLY A 326 -0.45 -3.73 32.15
CA GLY A 326 -1.30 -4.41 33.12
C GLY A 326 -1.49 -5.91 32.83
N LYS A 327 -2.25 -6.59 33.70
CA LYS A 327 -2.57 -8.03 33.59
C LYS A 327 -4.07 -8.26 33.64
N ALA A 328 -4.58 -9.08 32.72
CA ALA A 328 -5.99 -9.46 32.67
C ALA A 328 -6.50 -10.07 33.99
N GLU A 329 -5.68 -10.92 34.63
CA GLU A 329 -5.99 -11.60 35.90
C GLU A 329 -6.26 -10.63 37.06
N GLU A 330 -5.70 -9.42 37.01
CA GLU A 330 -5.91 -8.37 38.01
C GLU A 330 -6.99 -7.38 37.57
N ALA A 331 -7.05 -7.06 36.28
CA ALA A 331 -7.94 -6.04 35.71
C ALA A 331 -9.42 -6.44 35.76
N TYR A 332 -9.79 -7.65 35.32
CA TYR A 332 -11.20 -8.06 35.28
C TYR A 332 -11.83 -8.15 36.67
N PRO A 333 -11.22 -8.82 37.68
CA PRO A 333 -11.79 -8.85 39.03
C PRO A 333 -11.91 -7.46 39.67
N ALA A 334 -11.02 -6.52 39.32
CA ALA A 334 -11.05 -5.15 39.83
C ALA A 334 -12.26 -4.34 39.33
N LEU A 335 -12.87 -4.73 38.20
CA LEU A 335 -14.12 -4.13 37.71
C LEU A 335 -15.34 -4.50 38.58
N ALA A 336 -15.31 -5.64 39.27
CA ALA A 336 -16.44 -6.12 40.06
C ALA A 336 -16.62 -5.36 41.39
N TYR A 337 -15.54 -4.86 41.98
CA TYR A 337 -15.53 -4.33 43.34
C TYR A 337 -15.02 -2.89 43.47
N GLY A 338 -14.68 -2.23 42.35
CA GLY A 338 -14.14 -0.87 42.35
C GLY A 338 -14.58 -0.05 41.13
N ARG A 339 -14.44 1.28 41.21
CA ARG A 339 -14.54 2.18 40.05
C ARG A 339 -13.26 2.08 39.22
N THR A 340 -12.96 0.89 38.74
CA THR A 340 -11.80 0.59 37.88
C THR A 340 -12.27 0.58 36.44
N THR A 341 -11.41 0.95 35.50
CA THR A 341 -11.75 1.02 34.08
C THR A 341 -10.60 0.49 33.25
N ILE A 342 -10.89 -0.36 32.27
CA ILE A 342 -9.93 -0.71 31.24
C ILE A 342 -10.07 0.31 30.12
N ILE A 343 -8.97 0.98 29.75
CA ILE A 343 -8.96 1.98 28.69
C ILE A 343 -8.21 1.44 27.46
N ASN A 344 -8.68 1.79 26.26
CA ASN A 344 -7.94 1.45 25.05
C ASN A 344 -6.74 2.40 24.85
N SER A 345 -5.76 1.95 24.06
CA SER A 345 -4.52 2.72 23.81
C SER A 345 -4.77 4.14 23.27
N MET A 346 -5.84 4.33 22.49
CA MET A 346 -6.18 5.64 21.93
C MET A 346 -6.71 6.59 23.00
N ALA A 347 -7.60 6.13 23.89
CA ALA A 347 -8.09 6.93 25.01
C ALA A 347 -6.96 7.24 25.99
N ALA A 348 -6.09 6.27 26.30
CA ALA A 348 -4.91 6.48 27.14
C ALA A 348 -4.00 7.61 26.60
N MET A 349 -3.67 7.59 25.30
CA MET A 349 -2.86 8.64 24.68
C MET A 349 -3.58 9.99 24.60
N THR A 350 -4.89 10.00 24.36
CA THR A 350 -5.65 11.25 24.20
C THR A 350 -5.87 11.95 25.54
N LEU A 351 -6.07 11.17 26.60
CA LEU A 351 -6.31 11.67 27.96
C LEU A 351 -5.03 11.76 28.80
N ASP A 352 -3.87 11.37 28.24
CA ASP A 352 -2.58 11.30 28.93
C ASP A 352 -2.65 10.47 30.24
N LEU A 353 -3.27 9.30 30.15
CA LEU A 353 -3.50 8.39 31.29
C LEU A 353 -2.62 7.15 31.20
N GLU A 354 -2.03 6.77 32.34
CA GLU A 354 -1.25 5.55 32.54
C GLU A 354 -1.94 4.61 33.55
N VAL A 355 -1.49 3.35 33.61
CA VAL A 355 -2.00 2.35 34.56
C VAL A 355 -1.85 2.84 36.01
N GLY A 356 -2.93 2.83 36.79
CA GLY A 356 -2.98 3.38 38.14
C GLY A 356 -3.34 4.88 38.21
N GLY A 357 -3.47 5.54 37.06
CA GLY A 357 -4.01 6.89 36.94
C GLY A 357 -5.49 6.97 37.35
N HIS A 358 -5.98 8.19 37.57
CA HIS A 358 -7.37 8.44 37.93
C HIS A 358 -7.94 9.54 37.04
N PHE A 359 -9.20 9.41 36.66
CA PHE A 359 -9.91 10.41 35.87
C PHE A 359 -11.38 10.46 36.26
N GLU A 360 -12.03 11.60 36.03
CA GLU A 360 -13.45 11.80 36.36
C GLU A 360 -14.34 11.54 35.15
N LEU A 361 -15.34 10.68 35.31
CA LEU A 361 -16.40 10.47 34.33
C LEU A 361 -17.67 11.19 34.78
N GLN A 362 -18.31 11.89 33.86
CA GLN A 362 -19.64 12.46 34.09
C GLN A 362 -20.68 11.34 34.04
N THR A 363 -21.27 11.00 35.19
CA THR A 363 -22.31 9.97 35.32
C THR A 363 -23.67 10.61 35.58
N ALA A 364 -24.74 9.82 35.51
CA ALA A 364 -26.10 10.29 35.86
C ALA A 364 -26.21 10.78 37.32
N GLU A 365 -25.34 10.29 38.21
CA GLU A 365 -25.25 10.70 39.61
C GLU A 365 -24.23 11.83 39.84
N GLY A 366 -23.72 12.43 38.77
CA GLY A 366 -22.68 13.46 38.79
C GLY A 366 -21.27 12.94 38.49
N PRO A 367 -20.23 13.76 38.68
CA PRO A 367 -18.84 13.38 38.44
C PRO A 367 -18.43 12.26 39.39
N GLN A 368 -17.87 11.17 38.86
CA GLN A 368 -17.33 10.06 39.63
C GLN A 368 -15.91 9.76 39.19
N THR A 369 -15.01 9.54 40.15
CA THR A 369 -13.61 9.21 39.88
C THR A 369 -13.45 7.72 39.60
N TYR A 370 -12.78 7.40 38.51
CA TYR A 370 -12.41 6.06 38.11
C TYR A 370 -10.89 5.91 38.06
N ARG A 371 -10.42 4.70 38.38
CA ARG A 371 -9.01 4.29 38.32
C ARG A 371 -8.77 3.51 37.03
N VAL A 372 -7.66 3.78 36.35
CA VAL A 372 -7.18 3.02 35.19
C VAL A 372 -6.45 1.77 35.61
#